data_AF-T1BXP7-F1
#
_entry.id   AF-T1BXP7-F1
#
_cell.length_a   1.000
_cell.length_b   1.000
_cell.length_c   1.000
_cell.angle_alpha   90.00
_cell.angle_beta   90.00
_cell.angle_gamma   90.00
#
_symmetry.space_group_name_H-M   'P 1'
#
loop_
_entity.id
_entity.type
_entity.pdbx_description
1 polymer ?
#
loop_
_entity_poly.entity_id
_entity_poly.type
_entity_poly.pdbx_seq_one_letter_code
_entity_poly.pdbx_strand_id
1 'polypeptide(L)'
;MKDVHAMPPLEAVRIGLHSVGLSGVRKPLHVDRADRTVVLSVEFELAVDLPSDRKGSDLSRNSELLAEIVDRTAQRPAASLEAACAEIAKELLTRHPTAQRSTVQARAEYFLRKGPSP
;
A
#
# COMPACT_ATOMS: atom_id res chain seq x y z
N MET A 1 44.31 19.70 10.74
CA MET A 1 42.87 19.71 10.39
C MET A 1 42.43 18.26 10.37
N LYS A 2 41.56 17.84 11.28
CA LYS A 2 41.16 16.44 11.44
C LYS A 2 40.22 16.10 10.27
N ASP A 3 40.58 15.11 9.46
CA ASP A 3 39.81 14.72 8.28
C ASP A 3 38.49 14.06 8.72
N VAL A 4 37.38 14.78 8.52
CA VAL A 4 36.03 14.37 8.92
C VAL A 4 35.40 13.38 7.95
N HIS A 5 36.01 13.15 6.77
CA HIS A 5 35.47 12.27 5.73
C HIS A 5 35.95 10.81 5.88
N ALA A 6 37.00 10.57 6.66
CA ALA A 6 37.56 9.24 6.91
C ALA A 6 37.07 8.59 8.21
N MET A 7 36.14 9.23 8.94
CA MET A 7 35.58 8.65 10.15
C MET A 7 34.47 7.65 9.79
N PRO A 8 34.52 6.39 10.26
CA PRO A 8 33.34 5.53 10.20
C PRO A 8 32.20 6.21 10.96
N PRO A 9 30.94 6.10 10.49
CA PRO A 9 29.82 6.74 11.15
C PRO A 9 29.75 6.28 12.61
N LEU A 10 29.53 7.24 13.51
CA LEU A 10 29.27 6.97 14.92
C LEU A 10 28.11 5.97 15.01
N GLU A 11 28.27 4.99 15.88
CA GLU A 11 27.58 3.69 15.96
C GLU A 11 26.06 3.73 16.25
N ALA A 12 25.29 4.63 15.64
CA ALA A 12 23.90 4.88 16.02
C ALA A 12 22.96 5.34 14.89
N VAL A 13 23.24 5.08 13.61
CA VAL A 13 22.19 5.19 12.59
C VAL A 13 22.35 4.15 11.48
N ARG A 14 21.88 2.92 11.72
CA ARG A 14 21.49 2.04 10.62
C ARG A 14 20.20 2.60 10.02
N ILE A 15 20.28 3.47 9.01
CA ILE A 15 19.09 3.81 8.20
C ILE A 15 18.78 2.59 7.33
N GLY A 16 18.19 1.58 7.94
CA GLY A 16 17.73 0.36 7.28
C GLY A 16 16.24 0.47 7.01
N LEU A 17 15.84 1.32 6.07
CA LEU A 17 14.47 1.30 5.55
C LEU A 17 14.50 1.25 4.02
N HIS A 18 14.76 0.06 3.49
CA HIS A 18 14.53 -0.23 2.08
C HIS A 18 13.07 -0.65 1.92
N SER A 19 12.14 0.31 1.85
CA SER A 19 10.74 0.03 1.54
C SER A 19 10.53 0.08 0.02
N VAL A 20 9.86 -0.93 -0.54
CA VAL A 20 9.36 -0.87 -1.92
C VAL A 20 7.87 -0.59 -1.88
N GLY A 21 7.44 0.35 -2.71
CA GLY A 21 6.06 0.79 -2.74
C GLY A 21 5.55 1.00 -4.14
N LEU A 22 4.22 1.06 -4.24
CA LEU A 22 3.50 1.36 -5.46
C LEU A 22 2.54 2.50 -5.15
N SER A 23 2.64 3.60 -5.89
CA SER A 23 1.88 4.82 -5.66
C SER A 23 1.06 5.21 -6.91
N GLY A 24 -0.06 5.90 -6.69
CA GLY A 24 -0.92 6.40 -7.77
C GLY A 24 -1.78 5.33 -8.45
N VAL A 25 -2.01 4.19 -7.82
CA VAL A 25 -2.84 3.12 -8.40
C VAL A 25 -4.30 3.49 -8.25
N ARG A 26 -4.95 3.81 -9.36
CA ARG A 26 -6.38 4.15 -9.37
C ARG A 26 -7.22 2.96 -9.81
N LYS A 27 -8.14 2.52 -8.95
CA LYS A 27 -9.04 1.40 -9.24
C LYS A 27 -10.46 1.69 -8.74
N PRO A 28 -11.49 1.23 -9.48
CA PRO A 28 -12.85 1.24 -8.97
C PRO A 28 -12.98 0.18 -7.87
N LEU A 29 -13.50 0.58 -6.71
CA LEU A 29 -13.80 -0.34 -5.61
C LEU A 29 -15.32 -0.41 -5.42
N HIS A 30 -15.86 -1.62 -5.47
CA HIS A 30 -17.25 -1.88 -5.11
C HIS A 30 -17.35 -2.01 -3.59
N VAL A 31 -18.11 -1.14 -2.96
CA VAL A 31 -18.35 -1.18 -1.51
C VAL A 31 -19.81 -1.53 -1.25
N ASP A 32 -20.02 -2.67 -0.60
CA ASP A 32 -21.36 -3.13 -0.21
C ASP A 32 -21.83 -2.38 1.04
N ARG A 33 -22.98 -1.71 0.91
CA ARG A 33 -23.72 -1.11 2.01
C ARG A 33 -25.02 -1.91 2.19
N ALA A 34 -25.63 -1.79 3.36
CA ALA A 34 -26.85 -2.49 3.73
C ALA A 34 -27.95 -2.42 2.64
N ASP A 35 -28.03 -1.29 1.93
CA ASP A 35 -29.14 -1.01 1.02
C ASP A 35 -28.70 -0.97 -0.47
N ARG A 36 -27.40 -0.95 -0.76
CA ARG A 36 -26.84 -0.80 -2.12
C ARG A 36 -25.32 -1.02 -2.18
N THR A 37 -24.82 -1.39 -3.36
CA THR A 37 -23.39 -1.31 -3.68
C THR A 37 -23.04 0.08 -4.22
N VAL A 38 -21.98 0.70 -3.70
CA VAL A 38 -21.45 1.99 -4.18
C VAL A 38 -20.10 1.75 -4.85
N VAL A 39 -19.89 2.33 -6.03
CA VAL A 39 -18.59 2.31 -6.70
C VAL A 39 -17.80 3.55 -6.29
N LEU A 40 -16.62 3.35 -5.71
CA LEU A 40 -15.69 4.40 -5.35
C LEU A 40 -14.51 4.42 -6.31
N SER A 41 -14.14 5.60 -6.80
CA SER A 41 -12.83 5.78 -7.44
C SER A 41 -11.79 5.93 -6.34
N VAL A 42 -10.94 4.92 -6.17
CA VAL A 42 -9.96 4.87 -5.09
C VAL A 42 -8.55 4.98 -5.66
N GLU A 43 -7.75 5.87 -5.07
CA GLU A 43 -6.31 5.94 -5.27
C GLU A 43 -5.61 5.22 -4.12
N PHE A 44 -4.81 4.21 -4.46
CA PHE A 44 -4.04 3.41 -3.52
C PHE A 44 -2.56 3.81 -3.54
N GLU A 45 -1.97 3.85 -2.35
CA GLU A 45 -0.52 3.93 -2.12
C GLU A 45 -0.13 2.79 -1.19
N LEU A 46 0.89 2.03 -1.58
CA LEU A 46 1.35 0.83 -0.92
C LEU A 46 2.84 0.98 -0.59
N ALA A 47 3.25 0.47 0.57
CA ALA A 47 4.65 0.32 0.92
C ALA A 47 4.84 -0.97 1.72
N VAL A 48 5.87 -1.74 1.40
CA VAL A 48 6.27 -2.94 2.13
C VAL A 48 7.77 -2.88 2.39
N ASP A 49 8.17 -3.20 3.62
CA ASP A 49 9.58 -3.23 3.99
C ASP A 49 10.25 -4.46 3.38
N LEU A 50 11.38 -4.28 2.68
CA LEU A 50 12.19 -5.37 2.15
C LEU A 50 13.63 -5.32 2.69
N PRO A 51 14.26 -6.47 2.97
CA PRO A 51 15.69 -6.52 3.24
C PRO A 51 16.50 -6.09 2.00
N SER A 52 17.69 -5.54 2.25
CA SER A 52 18.54 -4.75 1.33
C SER A 52 19.30 -5.56 0.27
N ASP A 53 18.97 -6.83 0.05
CA ASP A 53 19.80 -7.78 -0.71
C ASP A 53 19.38 -8.00 -2.18
N ARG A 54 18.38 -7.29 -2.71
CA ARG A 54 17.83 -7.61 -4.05
C ARG A 54 17.95 -6.48 -5.08
N LYS A 55 18.85 -6.71 -6.05
CA LYS A 55 19.13 -5.85 -7.20
C LYS A 55 17.95 -5.81 -8.19
N GLY A 56 17.55 -4.60 -8.63
CA GLY A 56 17.00 -4.21 -9.93
C GLY A 56 15.85 -5.00 -10.59
N SER A 57 16.00 -6.32 -10.78
CA SER A 57 15.03 -7.18 -11.45
C SER A 57 13.90 -7.68 -10.54
N ASP A 58 14.11 -7.69 -9.22
CA ASP A 58 13.06 -7.99 -8.23
C ASP A 58 12.08 -6.82 -8.06
N LEU A 59 12.47 -5.57 -8.38
CA LEU A 59 11.63 -4.38 -8.17
C LEU A 59 10.42 -4.32 -9.10
N SER A 60 10.60 -4.64 -10.38
CA SER A 60 9.49 -4.74 -11.35
C SER A 60 8.54 -5.87 -10.97
N ARG A 61 9.08 -7.05 -10.63
CA ARG A 61 8.31 -8.20 -10.17
C ARG A 61 7.53 -7.90 -8.89
N ASN A 62 8.13 -7.17 -7.95
CA ASN A 62 7.43 -6.69 -6.77
C ASN A 62 6.31 -5.75 -7.16
N SER A 63 6.57 -4.74 -7.99
CA SER A 63 5.57 -3.76 -8.39
C SER A 63 4.37 -4.39 -9.13
N GLU A 64 4.62 -5.43 -9.95
CA GLU A 64 3.57 -6.21 -10.61
C GLU A 64 2.73 -7.00 -9.61
N LEU A 65 3.38 -7.65 -8.63
CA LEU A 65 2.70 -8.38 -7.58
C LEU A 65 1.88 -7.45 -6.67
N LEU A 66 2.40 -6.26 -6.34
CA LEU A 66 1.67 -5.22 -5.61
C LEU A 66 0.39 -4.82 -6.39
N ALA A 67 0.51 -4.60 -7.70
CA ALA A 67 -0.62 -4.26 -8.56
C ALA A 67 -1.65 -5.41 -8.65
N GLU A 68 -1.19 -6.67 -8.77
CA GLU A 68 -2.05 -7.87 -8.78
C GLU A 68 -2.91 -7.96 -7.52
N ILE A 69 -2.33 -7.70 -6.35
CA ILE A 69 -3.04 -7.75 -5.07
C ILE A 69 -4.15 -6.71 -5.02
N VAL A 70 -3.87 -5.47 -5.45
CA VAL A 70 -4.87 -4.40 -5.52
C VAL A 70 -5.96 -4.80 -6.49
N ASP A 71 -5.62 -5.31 -7.68
CA ASP A 71 -6.58 -5.70 -8.70
C ASP A 71 -7.51 -6.82 -8.23
N ARG A 72 -6.96 -7.85 -7.60
CA ARG A 72 -7.76 -8.97 -7.10
C ARG A 72 -8.67 -8.57 -5.93
N THR A 73 -8.27 -7.57 -5.16
CA THR A 73 -9.11 -7.03 -4.08
C THR A 73 -10.20 -6.13 -4.66
N ALA A 74 -9.86 -5.25 -5.61
CA ALA A 74 -10.80 -4.32 -6.24
C ALA A 74 -11.87 -5.02 -7.10
N GLN A 75 -11.58 -6.21 -7.63
CA GLN A 75 -12.55 -7.03 -8.38
C GLN A 75 -13.67 -7.61 -7.50
N ARG A 76 -13.50 -7.64 -6.18
CA ARG A 76 -14.49 -8.21 -5.26
C ARG A 76 -15.19 -7.09 -4.48
N PRO A 77 -16.49 -7.21 -4.20
CA PRO A 77 -17.16 -6.29 -3.31
C PRO A 77 -16.52 -6.32 -1.92
N ALA A 78 -16.14 -5.16 -1.41
CA ALA A 78 -15.60 -4.99 -0.07
C ALA A 78 -16.68 -4.44 0.87
N ALA A 79 -16.65 -4.84 2.14
CA ALA A 79 -17.57 -4.29 3.14
C ALA A 79 -17.33 -2.78 3.39
N SER A 80 -16.07 -2.33 3.25
CA SER A 80 -15.67 -0.94 3.39
C SER A 80 -14.32 -0.68 2.73
N LEU A 81 -13.92 0.59 2.65
CA LEU A 81 -12.59 0.97 2.16
C LEU A 81 -11.49 0.44 3.09
N GLU A 82 -11.72 0.51 4.39
CA GLU A 82 -10.83 0.00 5.44
C GLU A 82 -10.68 -1.52 5.36
N ALA A 83 -11.77 -2.24 5.07
CA ALA A 83 -11.73 -3.68 4.86
C ALA A 83 -10.85 -4.03 3.66
N ALA A 84 -11.01 -3.33 2.53
CA ALA A 84 -10.15 -3.51 1.36
C ALA A 84 -8.68 -3.23 1.68
N CYS A 85 -8.37 -2.13 2.39
CA CYS A 85 -7.00 -1.82 2.83
C CYS A 85 -6.41 -2.91 3.73
N ALA A 86 -7.20 -3.44 4.67
CA ALA A 86 -6.76 -4.49 5.58
C ALA A 86 -6.50 -5.81 4.85
N GLU A 87 -7.33 -6.17 3.86
CA GLU A 87 -7.07 -7.35 3.03
C GLU A 87 -5.80 -7.19 2.20
N ILE A 88 -5.62 -6.04 1.55
CA ILE A 88 -4.40 -5.75 0.79
C ILE A 88 -3.17 -5.84 1.71
N ALA A 89 -3.20 -5.20 2.88
CA ALA A 89 -2.08 -5.22 3.82
C ALA A 89 -1.71 -6.65 4.28
N LYS A 90 -2.72 -7.48 4.60
CA LYS A 90 -2.51 -8.87 4.99
C LYS A 90 -1.93 -9.71 3.86
N GLU A 91 -2.43 -9.53 2.65
CA GLU A 91 -1.94 -10.24 1.47
C GLU A 91 -0.49 -9.86 1.15
N LEU A 92 -0.14 -8.57 1.31
CA LEU A 92 1.23 -8.10 1.14
C LEU A 92 2.19 -8.81 2.09
N LEU A 93 1.88 -8.88 3.39
CA LEU A 93 2.72 -9.59 4.36
C LEU A 93 2.78 -11.10 4.07
N THR A 94 1.68 -11.70 3.62
CA THR A 94 1.62 -13.13 3.29
C THR A 94 2.52 -13.47 2.11
N ARG A 95 2.54 -12.61 1.07
CA ARG A 95 3.39 -12.80 -0.11
C ARG A 95 4.84 -12.36 0.09
N HIS A 96 5.12 -11.57 1.12
CA HIS A 96 6.46 -11.13 1.51
C HIS A 96 6.80 -11.60 2.93
N PRO A 97 7.14 -12.89 3.13
CA PRO A 97 7.42 -13.44 4.46
C PRO A 97 8.64 -12.80 5.16
N THR A 98 9.51 -12.12 4.40
CA THR A 98 10.64 -11.35 4.93
C THR A 98 10.27 -9.93 5.34
N ALA A 99 9.08 -9.45 4.98
CA ALA A 99 8.59 -8.13 5.35
C ALA A 99 8.00 -8.16 6.76
N GLN A 100 8.39 -7.20 7.59
CA GLN A 100 7.83 -7.07 8.95
C GLN A 100 6.63 -6.11 8.99
N ARG A 101 6.53 -5.21 8.01
CA ARG A 101 5.49 -4.18 7.98
C ARG A 101 5.05 -3.92 6.54
N SER A 102 3.74 -3.76 6.39
CA SER A 102 3.07 -3.26 5.20
C SER A 102 2.23 -2.04 5.56
N THR A 103 2.25 -1.01 4.72
CA THR A 103 1.41 0.17 4.84
C THR A 103 0.57 0.28 3.58
N VAL A 104 -0.74 0.48 3.75
CA VAL A 104 -1.69 0.70 2.66
C VAL A 104 -2.45 1.98 2.99
N GLN A 105 -2.42 2.93 2.06
CA GLN A 105 -3.26 4.12 2.11
C GLN A 105 -4.22 4.10 0.94
N ALA A 106 -5.45 4.53 1.19
CA ALA A 106 -6.46 4.66 0.16
C ALA A 106 -7.15 6.02 0.31
N ARG A 107 -7.32 6.72 -0.82
CA ARG A 107 -8.06 7.99 -0.89
C ARG A 107 -9.17 7.85 -1.90
N ALA A 108 -10.38 8.27 -1.53
CA ALA A 108 -11.54 8.19 -2.40
C ALA A 108 -12.51 9.34 -2.11
N GLU A 109 -13.24 9.75 -3.14
CA GLU A 109 -14.34 10.71 -2.98
C GLU A 109 -15.65 9.96 -2.74
N TYR A 110 -16.33 10.28 -1.64
CA TYR A 110 -17.59 9.65 -1.27
C TYR A 110 -18.76 10.62 -1.40
N PHE A 111 -19.60 10.40 -2.42
CA PHE A 111 -20.79 11.20 -2.66
C PHE A 111 -21.96 10.73 -1.78
N LEU A 112 -22.23 11.47 -0.71
CA LEU A 112 -23.42 11.25 0.11
C LEU A 112 -24.63 11.93 -0.56
N ARG A 113 -25.67 11.16 -0.88
CA ARG A 113 -26.97 11.73 -1.20
C ARG A 113 -27.57 12.29 0.09
N LYS A 114 -27.49 13.60 0.28
CA LYS A 114 -28.37 14.27 1.24
C LYS A 114 -29.76 14.30 0.62
N GLY A 115 -30.78 13.84 1.36
CA GLY A 115 -32.17 14.19 1.05
C GLY A 115 -32.34 15.71 1.10
N PRO A 116 -33.47 16.27 0.60
CA PRO A 116 -33.72 17.70 0.74
C PRO A 116 -33.50 18.11 2.21
N SER A 117 -32.70 19.16 2.44
CA SER A 117 -32.62 19.76 3.77
C SER A 117 -34.04 20.13 4.22
N PRO A 118 -34.40 19.88 5.49
CA PRO A 118 -35.71 20.24 6.03
C PRO A 118 -35.97 21.75 5.98
#